data_AF-O15654-F1
#
_entry.id   AF-O15654-F1
#
_cell.length_a   1.000
_cell.length_b   1.000
_cell.length_c   1.000
_cell.angle_alpha   90.00
_cell.angle_beta   90.00
_cell.angle_gamma   90.00
#
_symmetry.space_group_name_H-M   'P 1'
#
loop_
_entity.id
_entity.type
_entity.pdbx_description
1 polymer ?
#
loop_
_entity_poly.entity_id
_entity_poly.type
_entity_poly.pdbx_seq_one_letter_code
_entity_poly.pdbx_strand_id
1 'polypeptide(L)'
;FFWVWVYHMLKDSIHWKKKLQRCLQNGNRIKCEKRKCNNDCECFKKWVDQKKKEWEKIKEHFKTQKDIPDGWTHDDVLDGVLEKGVLLESLQEAYGKPEDIKHIEALLKETGVIGGVVGGKDNTTIDKILKH
;
A
#
# COMPACT_ATOMS: atom_id res chain seq x y z
N PHE A 1 14.62 5.74 3.29
CA PHE A 1 14.11 4.38 3.59
C PHE A 1 12.59 4.31 3.47
N PHE A 2 11.83 5.08 4.27
CA PHE A 2 10.36 5.05 4.28
C PHE A 2 9.72 5.17 2.88
N TRP A 3 10.01 6.26 2.15
CA TRP A 3 9.45 6.48 0.81
C TRP A 3 9.84 5.43 -0.22
N VAL A 4 11.00 4.79 -0.06
CA VAL A 4 11.43 3.66 -0.91
C VAL A 4 10.55 2.46 -0.66
N TRP A 5 10.33 2.12 0.61
CA TRP A 5 9.44 1.02 0.96
C TRP A 5 8.01 1.26 0.48
N VAL A 6 7.45 2.46 0.70
CA VAL A 6 6.09 2.83 0.28
C VAL A 6 5.94 2.73 -1.25
N TYR A 7 6.86 3.33 -2.00
CA TYR A 7 6.84 3.27 -3.47
C TYR A 7 6.88 1.83 -4.00
N HIS A 8 7.81 1.01 -3.50
CA HIS A 8 7.94 -0.38 -3.93
C HIS A 8 6.72 -1.22 -3.54
N MET A 9 6.16 -1.03 -2.35
CA MET A 9 4.97 -1.76 -1.92
C MET A 9 3.77 -1.44 -2.84
N LEU A 10 3.53 -0.16 -3.15
CA LEU A 10 2.43 0.27 -4.03
C LEU A 10 2.62 -0.28 -5.45
N LYS A 11 3.84 -0.21 -5.97
CA LYS A 11 4.18 -0.74 -7.30
C LYS A 11 4.00 -2.25 -7.39
N ASP A 12 4.47 -2.98 -6.39
CA ASP A 12 4.31 -4.43 -6.30
C ASP A 12 2.83 -4.81 -6.19
N SER A 13 2.02 -4.04 -5.46
CA SER A 13 0.57 -4.24 -5.36
C SER A 13 -0.10 -4.16 -6.74
N ILE A 14 0.25 -3.16 -7.55
CA ILE A 14 -0.24 -3.03 -8.93
C ILE A 14 0.22 -4.22 -9.80
N HIS A 15 1.47 -4.67 -9.63
CA HIS A 15 1.98 -5.84 -10.35
C HIS A 15 1.21 -7.11 -9.99
N TRP A 16 1.00 -7.37 -8.70
CA TRP A 16 0.23 -8.51 -8.20
C TRP A 16 -1.20 -8.49 -8.71
N LYS A 17 -1.87 -7.33 -8.68
CA LYS A 17 -3.22 -7.18 -9.24
C LYS A 17 -3.26 -7.61 -10.70
N LYS A 18 -2.37 -7.07 -11.55
CA LYS A 18 -2.28 -7.45 -12.98
C LYS A 18 -2.00 -8.95 -13.16
N LYS A 19 -1.12 -9.51 -12.33
CA LYS A 19 -0.74 -10.92 -12.37
C LYS A 19 -1.92 -11.84 -12.03
N LEU A 20 -2.63 -11.56 -10.93
CA LEU A 20 -3.76 -12.33 -10.44
C LEU A 20 -5.04 -12.12 -11.27
N GLN A 21 -5.23 -10.93 -11.87
CA GLN A 21 -6.35 -10.68 -12.78
C GLN A 21 -6.38 -11.68 -13.95
N ARG A 22 -5.21 -12.11 -14.46
CA ARG A 22 -5.13 -13.17 -15.49
C ARG A 22 -5.59 -14.54 -14.99
N CYS A 23 -5.49 -14.79 -13.69
CA CYS A 23 -6.02 -15.99 -13.06
C CYS A 23 -7.54 -15.91 -12.84
N LEU A 24 -8.10 -14.70 -12.78
CA LEU A 24 -9.53 -14.43 -12.61
C LEU A 24 -10.30 -14.35 -13.94
N GLN A 25 -9.67 -13.88 -15.03
CA GLN A 25 -10.33 -13.65 -16.33
C GLN A 25 -10.68 -14.93 -17.13
N ASN A 26 -10.32 -16.14 -16.66
CA ASN A 26 -10.54 -17.40 -17.39
C ASN A 26 -11.83 -18.16 -16.97
N GLY A 27 -12.93 -17.43 -16.77
CA GLY A 27 -14.29 -17.93 -16.47
C GLY A 27 -14.78 -17.65 -15.04
N ASN A 28 -16.10 -17.79 -14.81
CA ASN A 28 -16.86 -17.39 -13.62
C ASN A 28 -16.47 -18.04 -12.26
N ARG A 29 -15.30 -18.69 -12.15
CA ARG A 29 -14.77 -19.20 -10.88
C ARG A 29 -13.28 -18.84 -10.77
N ILE A 30 -12.91 -18.28 -9.63
CA ILE A 30 -11.51 -18.04 -9.26
C ILE A 30 -10.79 -19.38 -9.26
N LYS A 31 -9.95 -19.63 -10.28
CA LYS A 31 -9.16 -20.86 -10.36
C LYS A 31 -7.78 -20.67 -9.75
N CYS A 32 -7.71 -20.20 -8.49
CA CYS A 32 -6.51 -20.47 -7.68
C CYS A 32 -6.29 -22.00 -7.54
N GLU A 33 -7.21 -22.85 -7.99
CA GLU A 33 -7.04 -24.31 -8.05
C GLU A 33 -6.15 -24.81 -9.21
N LYS A 34 -5.94 -24.01 -10.27
CA LYS A 34 -5.01 -24.39 -11.36
C LYS A 34 -3.57 -24.22 -10.87
N ARG A 35 -2.72 -25.26 -10.97
CA ARG A 35 -1.33 -25.28 -10.44
C ARG A 35 -0.55 -23.95 -10.51
N LYS A 36 -0.52 -23.28 -11.67
CA LYS A 36 0.20 -21.99 -11.83
C LYS A 36 -0.46 -20.85 -11.05
N CYS A 37 -1.79 -20.75 -11.11
CA CYS A 37 -2.54 -19.74 -10.37
C CYS A 37 -2.56 -20.03 -8.87
N ASN A 38 -2.55 -21.31 -8.45
CA ASN A 38 -2.40 -21.66 -7.03
C ASN A 38 -1.10 -21.11 -6.46
N ASN A 39 0.01 -21.37 -7.15
CA ASN A 39 1.33 -20.91 -6.74
C ASN A 39 1.37 -19.37 -6.70
N ASP A 40 0.77 -18.68 -7.67
CA ASP A 40 0.70 -17.23 -7.69
C ASP A 40 -0.15 -16.67 -6.53
N CYS A 41 -1.29 -17.30 -6.20
CA CYS A 41 -2.14 -16.92 -5.06
C CYS A 41 -1.42 -17.15 -3.71
N GLU A 42 -0.74 -18.29 -3.55
CA GLU A 42 0.05 -18.60 -2.34
C GLU A 42 1.23 -17.64 -2.17
N CYS A 43 1.95 -17.34 -3.25
CA CYS A 43 3.05 -16.37 -3.23
C CYS A 43 2.54 -14.96 -2.90
N PHE A 44 1.39 -14.55 -3.44
CA PHE A 44 0.79 -13.27 -3.09
C PHE A 44 0.42 -13.21 -1.60
N LYS A 45 -0.21 -14.26 -1.05
CA LYS A 45 -0.53 -14.33 0.37
C LYS A 45 0.73 -14.19 1.24
N LYS A 46 1.80 -14.93 0.92
CA LYS A 46 3.09 -14.82 1.61
C LYS A 46 3.69 -13.41 1.51
N TRP A 47 3.59 -12.78 0.34
CA TRP A 47 4.03 -11.40 0.13
C TRP A 47 3.23 -10.42 1.00
N VAL A 48 1.90 -10.53 1.08
CA VAL A 48 1.06 -9.70 1.95
C VAL A 48 1.45 -9.89 3.42
N ASP A 49 1.61 -11.14 3.87
CA ASP A 49 2.00 -11.44 5.26
C ASP A 49 3.38 -10.87 5.61
N GLN A 50 4.32 -10.91 4.66
CA GLN A 50 5.63 -10.28 4.81
C GLN A 50 5.51 -8.75 4.89
N LYS A 51 4.71 -8.13 4.00
CA LYS A 51 4.55 -6.67 3.98
C LYS A 51 3.85 -6.14 5.22
N LYS A 52 2.90 -6.88 5.79
CA LYS A 52 2.30 -6.56 7.10
C LYS A 52 3.36 -6.53 8.20
N LYS A 53 4.25 -7.53 8.27
CA LYS A 53 5.32 -7.58 9.27
C LYS A 53 6.35 -6.46 9.09
N GLU A 54 6.71 -6.14 7.85
CA GLU A 54 7.58 -5.00 7.54
C GLU A 54 6.92 -3.68 7.95
N TRP A 55 5.61 -3.53 7.66
CA TRP A 55 4.85 -2.34 7.99
C TRP A 55 4.73 -2.11 9.49
N GLU A 56 4.46 -3.14 10.28
CA GLU A 56 4.43 -3.02 11.74
C GLU A 56 5.77 -2.50 12.30
N LYS A 57 6.89 -3.02 11.80
CA LYS A 57 8.23 -2.52 12.19
C LYS A 57 8.46 -1.07 11.79
N ILE A 58 7.95 -0.66 10.63
CA ILE A 58 8.02 0.73 10.19
C ILE A 58 7.19 1.61 11.12
N LYS A 59 5.97 1.21 11.50
CA LYS A 59 5.14 1.94 12.47
C LYS A 59 5.81 2.04 13.84
N GLU A 60 6.41 0.95 14.33
CA GLU A 60 7.18 0.94 15.58
C GLU A 60 8.35 1.92 15.52
N HIS A 61 9.15 1.88 14.45
CA HIS A 61 10.25 2.82 14.27
C HIS A 61 9.77 4.27 14.15
N PHE A 62 8.67 4.51 13.43
CA PHE A 62 8.09 5.84 13.27
C PHE A 62 7.70 6.46 14.62
N LYS A 63 7.21 5.64 15.56
CA LYS A 63 6.86 6.05 16.94
C LYS A 63 8.06 6.42 17.83
N THR A 64 9.29 6.16 17.38
CA THR A 64 10.51 6.52 18.12
C THR A 64 11.02 7.94 17.80
N GLN A 65 10.41 8.61 16.82
CA GLN A 65 10.78 9.99 16.46
C GLN A 65 10.50 10.94 17.63
N LYS A 66 11.42 11.85 17.94
CA LYS A 66 11.28 12.76 19.08
C LYS A 66 10.72 14.12 18.70
N ASP A 67 10.83 14.49 17.43
CA ASP A 67 10.51 15.83 16.93
C ASP A 67 9.10 15.86 16.34
N ILE A 68 8.11 15.36 17.09
CA ILE A 68 6.70 15.47 16.72
C ILE A 68 6.16 16.83 17.19
N PRO A 69 5.45 17.59 16.33
CA PRO A 69 4.88 18.86 16.72
C PRO A 69 3.95 18.75 17.94
N ASP A 70 3.97 19.77 18.80
CA ASP A 70 3.06 19.84 19.95
C ASP A 70 1.59 19.77 19.49
N GLY A 71 0.81 18.94 20.17
CA GLY A 71 -0.60 18.68 19.84
C GLY A 71 -0.81 17.61 18.77
N TRP A 72 0.25 17.00 18.22
CA TRP A 72 0.17 15.88 17.30
C TRP A 72 0.72 14.60 17.94
N THR A 73 0.14 13.45 17.59
CA THR A 73 0.73 12.14 17.89
C THR A 73 1.53 11.63 16.69
N HIS A 74 2.42 10.65 16.90
CA HIS A 74 3.09 9.95 15.80
C HIS A 74 2.12 9.33 14.81
N ASP A 75 0.99 8.83 15.31
CA ASP A 75 -0.03 8.22 14.46
C ASP A 75 -0.71 9.29 13.60
N ASP A 76 -1.00 10.49 14.13
CA ASP A 76 -1.55 11.62 13.36
C ASP A 76 -0.59 12.09 12.26
N VAL A 77 0.71 12.20 12.57
CA VAL A 77 1.73 12.57 11.59
C VAL A 77 1.86 11.49 10.52
N LEU A 78 1.89 10.21 10.91
CA LEU A 78 1.96 9.10 9.97
C LEU A 78 0.76 9.07 9.02
N ASP A 79 -0.43 9.29 9.57
CA ASP A 79 -1.67 9.40 8.80
C ASP A 79 -1.63 10.59 7.83
N GLY A 80 -1.14 11.74 8.29
CA GLY A 80 -0.99 12.94 7.46
C GLY A 80 -0.02 12.74 6.29
N VAL A 81 1.14 12.12 6.51
CA VAL A 81 2.11 11.86 5.41
C VAL A 81 1.63 10.79 4.44
N LEU A 82 0.67 9.95 4.85
CA LEU A 82 0.05 8.93 4.01
C LEU A 82 -1.28 9.38 3.41
N GLU A 83 -1.72 10.62 3.68
CA GLU A 83 -2.88 11.22 3.03
C GLU A 83 -2.66 11.21 1.51
N LYS A 84 -3.72 10.93 0.75
CA LYS A 84 -3.63 10.66 -0.69
C LYS A 84 -2.86 11.76 -1.44
N GLY A 85 -3.15 13.03 -1.19
CA GLY A 85 -2.49 14.16 -1.85
C GLY A 85 -1.01 14.21 -1.50
N VAL A 86 -0.69 14.23 -0.20
CA VAL A 86 0.69 14.29 0.30
C VAL A 86 1.52 13.11 -0.19
N LEU A 87 0.95 11.90 -0.16
CA LEU A 87 1.58 10.68 -0.63
C LEU A 87 1.93 10.77 -2.12
N LEU A 88 0.97 11.16 -2.97
CA LEU A 88 1.20 11.23 -4.42
C LEU A 88 2.22 12.29 -4.78
N GLU A 89 2.17 13.46 -4.13
CA GLU A 89 3.15 14.52 -4.31
C GLU A 89 4.56 14.06 -3.90
N SER A 90 4.69 13.48 -2.71
CA SER A 90 5.98 12.96 -2.20
C SER A 90 6.58 11.89 -3.11
N LEU A 91 5.74 11.00 -3.67
CA LEU A 91 6.19 9.99 -4.62
C LEU A 91 6.56 10.58 -5.98
N GLN A 92 5.83 11.59 -6.44
CA GLN A 92 6.12 12.28 -7.69
C GLN A 92 7.45 13.02 -7.60
N GLU A 93 7.72 13.72 -6.50
CA GLU A 93 9.01 14.40 -6.26
C GLU A 93 10.18 13.43 -6.15
N ALA A 94 10.01 12.33 -5.41
CA ALA A 94 11.09 11.39 -5.17
C ALA A 94 11.46 10.51 -6.39
N TYR A 95 10.48 10.14 -7.22
CA TYR A 95 10.68 9.16 -8.31
C TYR A 95 10.41 9.70 -9.71
N GLY A 96 9.67 10.80 -9.87
CA GLY A 96 9.49 11.49 -11.14
C GLY A 96 8.93 10.64 -12.28
N LYS A 97 8.11 9.61 -11.99
CA LYS A 97 7.54 8.69 -12.99
C LYS A 97 6.02 8.87 -13.10
N PRO A 98 5.52 9.75 -13.99
CA PRO A 98 4.10 10.08 -14.08
C PRO A 98 3.18 8.88 -14.29
N GLU A 99 3.61 7.90 -15.08
CA GLU A 99 2.84 6.67 -15.32
C GLU A 99 2.73 5.80 -14.07
N ASP A 100 3.77 5.71 -13.24
CA ASP A 100 3.70 4.99 -11.97
C ASP A 100 2.71 5.71 -11.02
N ILE A 101 2.78 7.04 -10.95
CA ILE A 101 1.88 7.85 -10.10
C ILE A 101 0.42 7.72 -10.52
N LYS A 102 0.11 7.74 -11.83
CA LYS A 102 -1.25 7.51 -12.35
C LYS A 102 -1.81 6.15 -11.91
N HIS A 103 -1.01 5.09 -12.04
CA HIS A 103 -1.44 3.76 -11.63
C HIS A 103 -1.62 3.64 -10.11
N ILE A 104 -0.77 4.32 -9.33
CA ILE A 104 -0.89 4.38 -7.86
C ILE A 104 -2.16 5.14 -7.48
N GLU A 105 -2.45 6.28 -8.10
CA GLU A 105 -3.68 7.01 -7.83
C GLU A 105 -4.93 6.16 -8.13
N ALA A 106 -4.91 5.39 -9.22
CA ALA A 106 -5.99 4.47 -9.55
C ALA A 106 -6.17 3.38 -8.47
N LEU A 107 -5.07 2.78 -8.00
CA LEU A 107 -5.10 1.80 -6.90
C LEU A 107 -5.70 2.40 -5.62
N LEU A 108 -5.32 3.63 -5.26
CA LEU A 108 -5.85 4.31 -4.07
C LEU A 108 -7.37 4.55 -4.17
N LYS A 109 -7.87 4.95 -5.35
CA LYS A 109 -9.31 5.13 -5.58
C LYS A 109 -10.09 3.83 -5.42
N GLU A 110 -9.59 2.73 -5.99
CA GLU A 110 -10.26 1.43 -5.94
C GLU A 110 -10.28 0.81 -4.53
N THR A 111 -9.25 1.07 -3.73
CA THR A 111 -9.15 0.60 -2.35
C THR A 111 -9.99 1.43 -1.36
N GLY A 112 -10.72 2.44 -1.85
CA GLY A 112 -11.57 3.30 -1.01
C GLY A 112 -10.79 4.34 -0.21
N VAL A 113 -9.56 4.67 -0.61
CA VAL A 113 -8.77 5.75 -0.01
C VAL A 113 -9.30 7.08 -0.56
N ILE A 114 -10.13 7.74 0.24
CA ILE A 114 -10.72 9.05 -0.06
C ILE A 114 -9.75 10.15 0.43
N GLY A 115 -9.49 11.15 -0.43
CA GLY A 115 -8.64 12.29 -0.06
C GLY A 115 -9.22 13.10 1.09
N GLY A 116 -8.37 13.54 2.01
CA GLY A 116 -8.77 14.28 3.21
C GLY A 116 -9.34 13.45 4.37
N VAL A 117 -9.39 12.11 4.26
CA VAL A 117 -9.81 11.22 5.35
C VAL A 117 -8.58 10.52 5.94
N VAL A 118 -8.13 10.98 7.11
CA VAL A 118 -7.10 10.30 7.91
C VAL A 118 -7.71 9.14 8.70
N GLY A 119 -6.99 8.02 8.74
CA GLY A 119 -7.56 6.72 9.07
C GLY A 119 -7.48 6.33 10.54
N GLY A 120 -6.61 6.97 11.31
CA GLY A 120 -6.18 6.50 12.61
C GLY A 120 -5.11 5.41 12.51
N LYS A 121 -4.47 5.14 13.65
CA LYS A 121 -3.35 4.22 13.91
C LYS A 121 -3.33 2.87 13.15
N ASP A 122 -4.49 2.25 12.91
CA ASP A 122 -4.63 0.91 12.31
C ASP A 122 -5.42 0.90 10.99
N ASN A 123 -5.60 2.08 10.41
CA ASN A 123 -6.42 2.29 9.22
C ASN A 123 -5.81 3.37 8.31
N THR A 124 -4.48 3.50 8.36
CA THR A 124 -3.70 4.31 7.41
C THR A 124 -3.97 3.85 5.97
N THR A 125 -3.60 4.67 4.99
CA THR A 125 -3.66 4.31 3.56
C THR A 125 -3.02 2.95 3.27
N ILE A 126 -1.87 2.67 3.90
CA ILE A 126 -1.13 1.43 3.74
C ILE A 126 -1.87 0.24 4.36
N ASP A 127 -2.47 0.43 5.53
CA ASP A 127 -3.28 -0.62 6.18
C ASP A 127 -4.50 -0.99 5.34
N LYS A 128 -5.14 0.00 4.69
CA LYS A 128 -6.27 -0.23 3.78
C LYS A 128 -5.86 -1.08 2.57
N ILE A 129 -4.71 -0.77 1.96
CA ILE A 129 -4.20 -1.53 0.81
C ILE A 129 -3.83 -2.97 1.20
N LEU A 130 -3.19 -3.18 2.36
CA LEU A 130 -2.79 -4.52 2.82
C LEU A 130 -3.98 -5.39 3.32
N LYS A 131 -5.16 -4.79 3.50
CA LYS A 131 -6.42 -5.46 3.85
C LYS A 131 -7.31 -5.74 2.63
N HIS A 132 -7.12 -5.02 1.53
CA HIS A 132 -7.88 -5.13 0.27
C HIS A 132 -7.44 -6.34 -0.56
#